data_AF-A0A0P0W8X2-F1
#
_entry.id   AF-A0A0P0W8X2-F1
#
_cell.length_a   1.000
_cell.length_b   1.000
_cell.length_c   1.000
_cell.angle_alpha   90.00
_cell.angle_beta   90.00
_cell.angle_gamma   90.00
#
_symmetry.space_group_name_H-M   'P 1'
#
loop_
_entity.id
_entity.type
_entity.pdbx_description
1 polymer ?
#
loop_
_entity_poly.entity_id
_entity_poly.type
_entity_poly.pdbx_seq_one_letter_code
_entity_poly.pdbx_strand_id
1 'polypeptide(L)'
;MRDLLCVPLWRGWLTTREGQWRKAPLLMTFRTAFRLHRRDVQVMKYYPEDFSVTLSRPADRAHILCQPRLDCHSGRSYHLKARDARQEAHHVYYRYRARLCMEGIPMHARTEAVAAKLIGPRCAINFIEKYTRRHNYNHTFNLWI
;
A
#
# COMPACT_ATOMS: atom_id res chain seq x y z
N MET A 1 3.22 5.46 6.62
CA MET A 1 2.71 5.75 5.26
C MET A 1 1.44 6.59 5.37
N ARG A 2 1.30 7.65 4.56
CA ARG A 2 0.27 8.72 4.68
C ARG A 2 -0.74 8.61 3.53
N ASP A 3 -1.27 7.41 3.33
CA ASP A 3 -2.09 7.09 2.15
C ASP A 3 -3.55 6.83 2.55
N LEU A 4 -4.45 7.27 1.68
CA LEU A 4 -5.87 6.92 1.65
C LEU A 4 -6.11 6.01 0.45
N LEU A 5 -7.12 5.15 0.56
CA LEU A 5 -7.59 4.31 -0.53
C LEU A 5 -8.96 4.81 -0.99
N CYS A 6 -9.09 5.04 -2.29
CA CYS A 6 -10.37 5.29 -2.93
C CYS A 6 -11.00 3.96 -3.33
N VAL A 7 -12.09 3.60 -2.65
CA VAL A 7 -12.91 2.47 -3.05
C VAL A 7 -14.15 3.01 -3.76
N PRO A 8 -14.48 2.55 -4.97
CA PRO A 8 -15.74 2.92 -5.59
C PRO A 8 -16.91 2.41 -4.75
N LEU A 9 -17.89 3.26 -4.46
CA LEU A 9 -19.07 2.86 -3.69
C LEU A 9 -20.02 1.93 -4.46
N TRP A 10 -19.89 1.89 -5.79
CA TRP A 10 -20.69 1.03 -6.67
C TRP A 10 -19.88 -0.19 -7.13
N ARG A 11 -20.20 -1.38 -6.61
CA ARG A 11 -19.61 -2.67 -7.05
C ARG A 11 -20.24 -3.26 -8.33
N GLY A 12 -21.20 -2.59 -8.95
CA GLY A 12 -22.04 -3.17 -10.02
C GLY A 12 -21.40 -3.37 -11.40
N TRP A 13 -20.16 -2.93 -11.64
CA TRP A 13 -19.54 -3.02 -12.97
C TRP A 13 -18.05 -3.40 -12.89
N LEU A 14 -17.77 -4.69 -12.66
CA LEU A 14 -16.41 -5.25 -12.80
C LEU A 14 -16.09 -5.70 -14.24
N THR A 15 -16.91 -5.40 -15.25
CA THR A 15 -16.77 -6.04 -16.59
C THR A 15 -16.90 -5.14 -17.83
N THR A 16 -16.71 -3.82 -17.76
CA THR A 16 -16.55 -2.99 -18.98
C THR A 16 -15.11 -2.50 -19.16
N ARG A 17 -14.40 -3.14 -20.11
CA ARG A 17 -13.00 -2.94 -20.49
C ARG A 17 -12.64 -1.58 -21.11
N GLU A 18 -13.52 -0.58 -21.16
CA GLU A 18 -13.27 0.66 -21.94
C GLU A 18 -13.44 1.98 -21.18
N GLY A 19 -13.65 1.95 -19.86
CA GLY A 19 -13.59 3.15 -19.04
C GLY A 19 -12.16 3.49 -18.63
N GLN A 20 -11.36 4.10 -19.51
CA GLN A 20 -10.00 4.53 -19.17
C GLN A 20 -10.06 5.56 -18.02
N TRP A 21 -9.86 5.13 -16.78
CA TRP A 21 -9.93 5.97 -15.59
C TRP A 21 -8.86 7.07 -15.64
N ARG A 22 -9.27 8.31 -15.93
CA ARG A 22 -8.34 9.44 -16.00
C ARG A 22 -8.00 9.89 -14.58
N LYS A 23 -6.69 9.91 -14.24
CA LYS A 23 -6.17 10.46 -12.97
C LYS A 23 -6.54 11.94 -12.78
N ALA A 24 -6.60 12.69 -13.88
CA ALA A 24 -6.76 14.14 -13.86
C ALA A 24 -8.13 14.62 -13.33
N PRO A 25 -9.29 14.09 -13.80
CA PRO A 25 -10.58 14.41 -13.21
C PRO A 25 -10.65 14.14 -11.71
N LEU A 26 -10.13 12.98 -11.27
CA LEU A 26 -10.19 12.60 -9.86
C LEU A 26 -9.36 13.55 -8.98
N LEU A 27 -8.12 13.88 -9.39
CA LEU A 27 -7.29 14.86 -8.68
C LEU A 27 -7.98 16.24 -8.59
N MET A 28 -8.65 16.69 -9.66
CA MET A 28 -9.38 17.95 -9.62
C MET A 28 -10.56 17.90 -8.65
N THR A 29 -11.34 16.82 -8.64
CA THR A 29 -12.43 16.65 -7.67
C THR A 29 -11.91 16.67 -6.23
N PHE A 30 -10.80 15.97 -5.95
CA PHE A 30 -10.18 15.98 -4.61
C PHE A 30 -9.81 17.39 -4.15
N ARG A 31 -9.19 18.17 -5.04
CA ARG A 31 -8.78 19.54 -4.74
C ARG A 31 -9.97 20.45 -4.47
N THR A 32 -11.03 20.34 -5.27
CA THR A 32 -12.23 21.16 -5.12
C THR A 32 -13.04 20.76 -3.88
N ALA A 33 -13.25 19.46 -3.66
CA ALA A 33 -14.08 18.95 -2.57
C ALA A 33 -13.44 19.20 -1.19
N PHE A 34 -12.13 18.94 -1.06
CA PHE A 34 -11.42 19.05 0.22
C PHE A 34 -10.57 20.32 0.35
N ARG A 35 -10.67 21.26 -0.60
CA ARG A 35 -9.90 22.52 -0.66
C ARG A 35 -8.39 22.31 -0.51
N LEU A 36 -7.87 21.29 -1.18
CA LEU A 36 -6.45 20.92 -1.11
C LEU A 36 -5.64 21.54 -2.25
N HIS A 37 -4.40 21.94 -1.94
CA HIS A 37 -3.48 22.44 -2.96
C HIS A 37 -2.97 21.29 -3.84
N ARG A 38 -2.71 21.55 -5.12
CA ARG A 38 -2.27 20.51 -6.09
C ARG A 38 -0.99 19.79 -5.66
N ARG A 39 -0.12 20.48 -4.93
CA ARG A 39 1.17 19.94 -4.42
C ARG A 39 1.01 19.08 -3.18
N ASP A 40 -0.15 19.14 -2.52
CA ASP A 40 -0.41 18.41 -1.27
C ASP A 40 -1.11 17.07 -1.50
N VAL A 41 -1.53 16.78 -2.74
CA VAL A 41 -2.31 15.60 -3.09
C VAL A 41 -1.68 14.90 -4.28
N GLN A 42 -1.34 13.62 -4.11
CA GLN A 42 -0.90 12.75 -5.19
C GLN A 42 -1.86 11.58 -5.33
N VAL A 43 -2.38 11.39 -6.53
CA VAL A 43 -3.27 10.26 -6.87
C VAL A 43 -2.51 9.28 -7.75
N MET A 44 -2.40 8.03 -7.29
CA MET A 44 -1.80 6.93 -8.04
C MET A 44 -2.83 5.83 -8.27
N LYS A 45 -2.64 5.05 -9.33
CA LYS A 45 -3.45 3.85 -9.56
C LYS A 45 -2.91 2.76 -8.64
N TYR A 46 -3.77 2.07 -7.91
CA TYR A 46 -3.35 1.08 -6.92
C TYR A 46 -4.29 -0.11 -6.89
N TYR A 47 -3.84 -1.28 -7.35
CA TYR A 47 -4.62 -2.51 -7.32
C TYR A 47 -4.51 -3.20 -5.95
N PRO A 48 -5.58 -3.86 -5.44
CA PRO A 48 -6.85 -4.14 -6.12
C PRO A 48 -7.88 -3.00 -6.09
N GLU A 49 -7.62 -1.93 -5.33
CA GLU A 49 -8.42 -0.70 -5.38
C GLU A 49 -8.34 0.01 -6.77
N ASP A 50 -9.07 1.11 -6.92
CA ASP A 50 -8.97 1.93 -8.13
C ASP A 50 -7.78 2.90 -8.02
N PHE A 51 -7.69 3.59 -6.88
CA PHE A 51 -6.70 4.65 -6.65
C PHE A 51 -6.22 4.70 -5.20
N SER A 52 -4.93 4.98 -5.02
CA SER A 52 -4.35 5.44 -3.77
C SER A 52 -4.14 6.96 -3.82
N VAL A 53 -4.39 7.63 -2.70
CA VAL A 53 -4.23 9.07 -2.54
C VAL A 53 -3.26 9.33 -1.41
N THR A 54 -2.10 9.89 -1.73
CA THR A 54 -1.10 10.30 -0.74
C THR A 54 -1.30 11.78 -0.44
N LEU A 55 -1.35 12.12 0.85
CA LEU A 55 -1.50 13.49 1.33
C LEU A 55 -0.20 13.96 2.01
N SER A 56 0.24 15.17 1.70
CA SER A 56 1.42 15.77 2.31
C SER A 56 1.23 16.01 3.81
N ARG A 57 0.04 16.46 4.22
CA ARG A 57 -0.26 16.89 5.60
C ARG A 57 -1.14 15.87 6.34
N PRO A 58 -0.81 15.50 7.60
CA PRO A 58 -1.65 14.63 8.42
C PRO A 58 -3.02 15.23 8.78
N ALA A 59 -3.11 16.55 8.91
CA ALA A 59 -4.36 17.25 9.24
C ALA A 59 -5.42 17.06 8.13
N ASP A 60 -4.99 17.17 6.87
CA ASP A 60 -5.87 16.96 5.71
C ASP A 60 -6.42 15.53 5.68
N ARG A 61 -5.59 14.55 6.07
CA ARG A 61 -6.02 13.16 6.21
C ARG A 61 -7.12 13.01 7.27
N ALA A 62 -6.94 13.60 8.44
CA ALA A 62 -7.95 13.55 9.51
C ALA A 62 -9.26 14.20 9.04
N HIS A 63 -9.17 15.35 8.38
CA HIS A 63 -10.33 16.05 7.83
C HIS A 63 -11.09 15.22 6.79
N ILE A 64 -10.37 14.58 5.86
CA ILE A 64 -10.98 13.69 4.87
C ILE A 64 -11.62 12.46 5.54
N LEU A 65 -11.02 11.90 6.59
CA LEU A 65 -11.58 10.74 7.29
C LEU A 65 -12.85 11.09 8.08
N CYS A 66 -13.05 12.35 8.47
CA CYS A 66 -14.34 12.82 9.03
C CYS A 66 -15.45 12.85 7.96
N GLN A 67 -15.10 13.05 6.69
CA GLN A 67 -16.02 13.03 5.55
C GLN A 67 -15.49 12.09 4.46
N PRO A 68 -15.56 10.77 4.67
CA PRO A 68 -14.90 9.79 3.81
C PRO A 68 -15.64 9.56 2.48
N ARG A 69 -16.40 10.54 1.98
CA ARG A 69 -17.16 10.43 0.73
C ARG A 69 -16.75 11.53 -0.21
N LEU A 70 -16.43 11.15 -1.44
CA LEU A 70 -16.13 12.06 -2.54
C LEU A 70 -17.10 11.81 -3.68
N ASP A 71 -17.95 12.79 -3.96
CA ASP A 71 -18.83 12.78 -5.13
C ASP A 71 -18.17 13.55 -6.28
N CYS A 72 -17.89 12.86 -7.39
CA CYS A 72 -17.37 13.45 -8.61
C CYS A 72 -18.50 14.02 -9.46
N HIS A 73 -18.22 15.11 -10.18
CA HIS A 73 -19.14 15.71 -11.15
C HIS A 73 -19.58 14.72 -12.25
N SER A 74 -18.79 13.67 -12.50
CA SER A 74 -19.16 12.57 -13.39
C SER A 74 -20.27 11.65 -12.84
N GLY A 75 -20.90 11.99 -11.72
CA GLY A 75 -21.89 11.16 -11.01
C GLY A 75 -21.29 9.96 -10.26
N ARG A 76 -19.96 9.91 -10.10
CA ARG A 76 -19.27 8.79 -9.45
C ARG A 76 -18.94 9.13 -8.01
N SER A 77 -19.25 8.22 -7.08
CA SER A 77 -18.96 8.40 -5.66
C SER A 77 -17.86 7.44 -5.19
N TYR A 78 -16.86 7.98 -4.51
CA TYR A 78 -15.77 7.22 -3.90
C TYR A 78 -15.88 7.28 -2.39
N HIS A 79 -15.60 6.15 -1.75
CA HIS A 79 -15.37 6.09 -0.31
C HIS A 79 -13.87 6.12 -0.03
N LEU A 80 -13.48 6.97 0.90
CA LEU A 80 -12.11 7.21 1.31
C LEU A 80 -11.85 6.49 2.62
N LYS A 81 -11.08 5.41 2.57
CA LYS A 81 -10.64 4.70 3.77
C LYS A 81 -9.18 4.99 4.07
N ALA A 82 -8.83 5.01 5.35
CA ALA A 82 -7.44 4.99 5.76
C ALA A 82 -6.78 3.73 5.23
N ARG A 83 -5.58 3.87 4.66
CA ARG A 83 -4.78 2.71 4.28
C ARG A 83 -4.35 1.96 5.54
N ASP A 84 -4.77 0.71 5.65
CA ASP A 84 -4.30 -0.21 6.67
C ASP A 84 -3.51 -1.34 6.00
N ALA A 85 -2.20 -1.34 6.20
CA ALA A 85 -1.31 -2.36 5.65
C ALA A 85 -1.68 -3.78 6.14
N ARG A 86 -2.37 -3.90 7.28
CA ARG A 86 -2.84 -5.19 7.80
C ARG A 86 -4.02 -5.75 7.00
N GLN A 87 -4.91 -4.89 6.51
CA GLN A 87 -6.08 -5.31 5.74
C GLN A 87 -5.75 -5.63 4.28
N GLU A 88 -4.73 -4.98 3.71
CA GLU A 88 -4.25 -5.23 2.35
C GLU A 88 -3.42 -6.52 2.21
N ALA A 89 -3.07 -7.18 3.33
CA ALA A 89 -2.33 -8.43 3.31
C ALA A 89 -3.21 -9.56 2.74
N HIS A 90 -3.32 -9.62 1.42
CA HIS A 90 -3.96 -10.73 0.73
C HIS A 90 -3.04 -11.95 0.80
N HIS A 91 -3.56 -13.05 1.33
CA HIS A 91 -2.90 -14.33 1.24
C HIS A 91 -2.96 -14.83 -0.20
N VAL A 92 -1.96 -14.48 -1.00
CA VAL A 92 -1.87 -14.98 -2.36
C VAL A 92 -0.91 -16.17 -2.40
N TYR A 93 -1.42 -17.32 -2.84
CA TYR A 93 -0.61 -18.50 -3.16
C TYR A 93 0.16 -18.25 -4.46
N TYR A 94 1.09 -17.30 -4.46
CA TYR A 94 2.05 -17.23 -5.54
C TYR A 94 3.32 -17.99 -5.15
N ARG A 95 3.76 -18.88 -6.04
CA ARG A 95 5.09 -19.51 -5.98
C ARG A 95 6.14 -18.53 -6.51
N TYR A 96 6.13 -17.28 -6.04
CA TYR A 96 7.18 -16.31 -6.37
C TYR A 96 8.36 -16.52 -5.44
N ARG A 97 9.56 -16.55 -6.02
CA ARG A 97 10.78 -16.36 -5.26
C ARG A 97 10.96 -14.86 -5.03
N ALA A 98 10.81 -14.41 -3.79
CA ALA A 98 10.97 -13.00 -3.45
C ALA A 98 12.19 -12.81 -2.57
N ARG A 99 12.99 -11.78 -2.91
CA ARG A 99 14.08 -11.32 -2.06
C ARG A 99 13.52 -10.35 -1.02
N LEU A 100 13.56 -10.74 0.24
CA LEU A 100 13.19 -9.89 1.36
C LEU A 100 14.44 -9.24 1.93
N CYS A 101 14.39 -7.92 2.10
CA CYS A 101 15.43 -7.13 2.78
C CYS A 101 14.82 -6.56 4.07
N MET A 102 15.21 -7.10 5.23
CA MET A 102 14.71 -6.62 6.52
C MET A 102 15.77 -5.78 7.22
N GLU A 103 15.39 -4.58 7.67
CA GLU A 103 16.26 -3.68 8.42
C GLU A 103 15.96 -3.75 9.92
N GLY A 104 16.94 -3.42 10.76
CA GLY A 104 16.76 -3.35 12.22
C GLY A 104 16.72 -4.70 12.95
N ILE A 105 16.96 -5.83 12.27
CA ILE A 105 17.10 -7.13 12.94
C ILE A 105 18.47 -7.20 13.64
N PRO A 106 18.52 -7.37 14.97
CA PRO A 106 19.77 -7.44 15.70
C PRO A 106 20.54 -8.70 15.29
N MET A 107 21.87 -8.62 15.32
CA MET A 107 22.76 -9.63 14.74
C MET A 107 22.54 -11.04 15.33
N HIS A 108 22.32 -11.15 16.65
CA HIS A 108 22.04 -12.43 17.31
C HIS A 108 20.70 -13.05 16.91
N ALA A 109 19.77 -12.25 16.35
CA ALA A 109 18.47 -12.71 15.90
C ALA A 109 18.45 -13.07 14.40
N ARG A 110 19.58 -13.00 13.68
CA ARG A 110 19.67 -13.31 12.24
C ARG A 110 19.84 -14.80 11.96
N THR A 111 18.98 -15.61 12.58
CA THR A 111 18.95 -17.07 12.43
C THR A 111 17.78 -17.50 11.54
N GLU A 112 17.86 -18.70 10.96
CA GLU A 112 16.75 -19.28 10.19
C GLU A 112 15.47 -19.41 11.04
N ALA A 113 15.62 -19.76 12.31
CA ALA A 113 14.48 -19.88 13.23
C ALA A 113 13.75 -18.55 13.45
N VAL A 114 14.48 -17.45 13.59
CA VAL A 114 13.87 -16.12 13.74
C VAL A 114 13.31 -15.62 12.40
N ALA A 115 14.01 -15.85 11.30
CA ALA A 115 13.51 -15.53 9.97
C ALA A 115 12.16 -16.21 9.71
N ALA A 116 12.03 -17.51 10.04
CA ALA A 116 10.79 -18.25 9.85
C ALA A 116 9.65 -17.67 10.69
N LYS A 117 9.94 -17.18 11.91
CA LYS A 117 8.96 -16.48 12.74
C LYS A 117 8.58 -15.10 12.18
N LEU A 118 9.54 -14.35 11.64
CA LEU A 118 9.30 -13.01 11.08
C LEU A 118 8.44 -13.06 9.82
N ILE A 119 8.72 -14.00 8.93
CA ILE A 119 7.98 -14.17 7.67
C ILE A 119 6.62 -14.86 7.94
N GLY A 120 6.59 -15.74 8.94
CA GLY A 120 5.41 -16.47 9.38
C GLY A 120 5.28 -17.85 8.74
N PRO A 121 4.37 -18.70 9.27
CA PRO A 121 4.27 -20.12 8.93
C PRO A 121 3.80 -20.42 7.49
N ARG A 122 3.39 -19.39 6.74
CA ARG A 122 2.85 -19.53 5.38
C ARG A 122 3.89 -19.33 4.28
N CYS A 123 5.12 -19.00 4.65
CA CYS A 123 6.23 -18.85 3.73
C CYS A 123 7.34 -19.86 4.06
N ALA A 124 7.98 -20.40 3.04
CA ALA A 124 9.15 -21.24 3.18
C ALA A 124 10.40 -20.41 2.88
N ILE A 125 11.42 -20.51 3.73
CA ILE A 125 12.71 -19.88 3.44
C ILE A 125 13.45 -20.78 2.46
N ASN A 126 13.81 -20.23 1.30
CA ASN A 126 14.61 -20.94 0.31
C ASN A 126 16.10 -20.91 0.70
N PHE A 127 16.65 -19.71 1.00
CA PHE A 127 17.97 -19.57 1.62
C PHE A 127 18.18 -18.16 2.21
N ILE A 128 19.10 -18.05 3.16
CA ILE A 128 19.56 -16.77 3.72
C ILE A 128 20.87 -16.38 3.05
N GLU A 129 21.01 -15.13 2.62
CA GLU A 129 22.20 -14.66 1.94
C GLU A 129 23.42 -14.66 2.89
N LYS A 130 24.52 -15.33 2.51
CA LYS A 130 25.65 -15.59 3.42
C LYS A 130 26.27 -14.33 4.03
N TYR A 131 26.27 -13.21 3.32
CA TYR A 131 26.88 -11.97 3.82
C TYR A 131 26.05 -11.28 4.91
N THR A 132 24.74 -11.56 5.01
CA THR A 132 23.85 -10.95 6.03
C THR A 132 24.00 -11.64 7.39
N ARG A 133 24.52 -12.88 7.38
CA ARG A 133 24.97 -13.61 8.57
C ARG A 133 26.29 -13.09 9.11
N ARG A 134 27.13 -12.49 8.27
CA ARG A 134 28.47 -12.04 8.67
C ARG A 134 28.35 -10.78 9.51
N HIS A 135 29.07 -10.76 10.63
CA HIS A 135 29.13 -9.66 11.60
C HIS A 135 29.52 -8.29 11.00
N ASN A 136 30.09 -8.28 9.79
CA ASN A 136 30.55 -7.06 9.13
C ASN A 136 29.44 -6.30 8.39
N TYR A 137 28.27 -6.89 8.15
CA TYR A 137 27.17 -6.23 7.42
C TYR A 137 25.94 -6.04 8.32
N ASN A 138 25.88 -4.90 9.01
CA ASN A 138 24.87 -4.67 10.05
C ASN A 138 23.59 -4.01 9.58
N HIS A 139 23.49 -3.58 8.33
CA HIS A 139 22.33 -2.82 7.88
C HIS A 139 21.10 -3.68 7.61
N THR A 140 21.26 -4.78 6.86
CA THR A 140 20.13 -5.56 6.35
C THR A 140 20.28 -7.07 6.55
N PHE A 141 19.17 -7.71 6.86
CA PHE A 141 18.99 -9.16 6.87
C PHE A 141 18.23 -9.57 5.60
N ASN A 142 18.98 -10.01 4.60
CA ASN A 142 18.45 -10.41 3.29
C ASN A 142 18.30 -11.91 3.18
N LEU A 143 17.14 -12.35 2.70
CA LEU A 143 16.82 -13.75 2.49
C LEU A 143 15.86 -13.92 1.31
N TRP A 144 15.80 -15.14 0.81
CA TRP A 144 14.89 -15.54 -0.26
C TRP A 144 13.81 -16.45 0.29
N ILE A 145 12.56 -16.08 0.03
CA ILE A 145 11.38 -16.93 0.19
C ILE A 145 10.92 -17.46 -1.17
#